data_AF-A0A945FU85-F1
#
_entry.id   AF-A0A945FU85-F1
#
_cell.length_a   1.000
_cell.length_b   1.000
_cell.length_c   1.000
_cell.angle_alpha   90.00
_cell.angle_beta   90.00
_cell.angle_gamma   90.00
#
_symmetry.space_group_name_H-M   'P 1'
#
loop_
_entity.id
_entity.type
_entity.pdbx_description
1 polymer ?
#
loop_
_entity_poly.entity_id
_entity_poly.type
_entity_poly.pdbx_seq_one_letter_code
_entity_poly.pdbx_strand_id
1 'polypeptide(L)' 'MKFFAELALIPGGWSKNVRVTLDQTGRIGNVEFRVEPNPGDQNLRKRILLPAMSNLHSHSLQRAMSGLTEKRLERRDSF' A
#
# COMPACT_ATOMS: atom_id res chain seq x y z
N MET A 1 -16.78 -5.44 -4.23
CA MET A 1 -16.09 -6.22 -3.17
C MET A 1 -16.02 -5.38 -1.91
N LYS A 2 -16.12 -5.96 -0.70
CA LYS A 2 -16.07 -5.20 0.56
C LYS A 2 -14.99 -5.75 1.47
N PHE A 3 -14.21 -4.87 2.08
CA PHE A 3 -13.21 -5.21 3.09
C PHE A 3 -13.59 -4.58 4.42
N PHE A 4 -13.34 -5.28 5.51
CA PHE A 4 -13.48 -4.75 6.86
C PHE A 4 -12.12 -4.79 7.56
N ALA A 5 -11.73 -3.70 8.21
CA ALA A 5 -10.55 -3.61 9.07
C ALA A 5 -10.89 -2.97 10.41
N GLU A 6 -10.31 -3.49 11.49
CA GLU A 6 -10.50 -2.95 12.84
C GLU A 6 -9.90 -1.54 12.99
N LEU A 7 -8.85 -1.24 12.22
CA LEU A 7 -8.17 0.06 12.23
C LEU A 7 -7.71 0.44 10.82
N ALA A 8 -7.98 1.68 10.42
CA ALA A 8 -7.50 2.24 9.16
C ALA A 8 -7.10 3.71 9.31
N LEU A 9 -6.12 4.15 8.52
CA LEU A 9 -5.84 5.56 8.29
C LEU A 9 -6.68 6.06 7.10
N ILE A 10 -7.66 6.91 7.38
CA ILE A 10 -8.54 7.54 6.37
C ILE A 10 -8.19 9.04 6.25
N PRO A 11 -8.76 9.80 5.29
CA PRO A 11 -8.46 11.23 5.15
C PRO A 11 -8.70 12.06 6.42
N GLY A 12 -9.67 11.66 7.26
CA GLY A 12 -9.94 12.27 8.56
C GLY A 12 -9.04 11.81 9.71
N GLY A 13 -8.02 11.00 9.44
CA GLY A 13 -7.11 10.44 10.44
C GLY A 13 -7.41 8.96 10.77
N TRP A 14 -6.92 8.52 11.93
CA TRP A 14 -7.14 7.15 12.40
C TRP A 14 -8.60 6.88 12.73
N SER A 15 -9.14 5.78 12.20
CA SER A 15 -10.52 5.37 12.46
C SER A 15 -10.65 3.87 12.72
N LYS A 16 -11.56 3.52 13.60
CA LYS A 16 -11.85 2.12 14.00
C LYS A 16 -13.02 1.57 13.21
N ASN A 17 -13.02 0.25 13.02
CA ASN A 17 -14.11 -0.51 12.40
C ASN A 17 -14.52 0.09 11.04
N VAL A 18 -13.63 -0.03 10.06
CA VAL A 18 -13.73 0.61 8.76
C VAL A 18 -14.10 -0.41 7.69
N ARG A 19 -15.15 -0.11 6.91
CA ARG A 19 -15.54 -0.87 5.72
C ARG A 19 -15.13 -0.10 4.47
N VAL A 20 -14.34 -0.73 3.60
CA VAL A 20 -13.98 -0.19 2.29
C VAL A 20 -14.71 -0.99 1.22
N THR A 21 -15.47 -0.30 0.39
CA THR A 21 -16.17 -0.90 -0.75
C THR A 21 -15.42 -0.58 -2.03
N LEU A 22 -15.05 -1.62 -2.76
CA LEU A 22 -14.55 -1.51 -4.14
C LEU A 22 -15.67 -1.74 -5.14
N ASP A 23 -15.70 -0.90 -6.17
CA ASP A 23 -16.57 -1.06 -7.33
C ASP A 23 -16.08 -2.18 -8.27
N GLN A 24 -16.78 -2.37 -9.39
CA GLN A 24 -16.45 -3.41 -10.38
C GLN A 24 -15.15 -3.13 -11.14
N THR A 25 -14.67 -1.88 -11.13
CA THR A 25 -13.41 -1.46 -11.77
C THR A 25 -12.21 -1.55 -10.83
N GLY A 26 -12.45 -1.92 -9.57
CA GLY A 26 -11.41 -2.00 -8.54
C GLY A 26 -11.11 -0.67 -7.84
N ARG A 27 -11.90 0.39 -8.08
CA ARG A 27 -11.75 1.68 -7.38
C ARG A 27 -12.50 1.67 -6.05
N ILE A 28 -12.01 2.47 -5.11
CA ILE A 28 -12.70 2.70 -3.83
C ILE A 28 -13.95 3.53 -4.13
N GLY A 29 -15.13 2.90 -4.00
CA GLY A 29 -16.42 3.55 -4.20
C GLY A 29 -17.00 4.13 -2.90
N ASN A 30 -16.69 3.53 -1.75
CA ASN A 30 -17.13 4.06 -0.45
C ASN A 30 -16.17 3.63 0.68
N VAL A 31 -16.07 4.47 1.71
CA VAL A 31 -15.36 4.19 2.97
C VAL A 31 -16.27 4.58 4.13
N GLU A 32 -16.74 3.58 4.86
CA GLU A 32 -17.57 3.75 6.06
C GLU A 32 -16.72 3.45 7.29
N PHE A 33 -16.95 4.14 8.42
CA PHE A 33 -16.20 3.93 9.65
C PHE A 33 -17.14 3.86 10.86
N ARG A 34 -16.65 3.22 11.95
CA ARG A 34 -17.46 2.90 13.15
C ARG A 34 -18.70 2.06 12.80
N VAL A 35 -18.54 1.11 11.87
CA VAL A 35 -19.60 0.19 11.45
C VAL A 35 -19.31 -1.23 11.92
N GLU A 36 -20.34 -2.02 12.17
CA GLU A 36 -20.16 -3.45 12.45
C GLU A 36 -19.83 -4.24 11.18
N PRO A 37 -19.02 -5.31 11.26
CA PRO A 37 -18.70 -6.16 10.13
C PRO A 37 -19.94 -6.92 9.64
N ASN A 38 -20.11 -7.03 8.32
CA ASN A 38 -21.17 -7.82 7.72
C ASN A 38 -20.63 -9.21 7.33
N PRO A 39 -21.48 -10.26 7.30
CA PRO A 39 -21.06 -11.62 6.91
C PRO A 39 -20.38 -11.73 5.53
N GLY A 40 -20.70 -10.80 4.61
CA GLY A 40 -20.10 -10.75 3.26
C GLY A 40 -18.84 -9.89 3.14
N ASP A 41 -18.38 -9.26 4.22
CA ASP A 41 -17.15 -8.47 4.19
C ASP A 41 -15.92 -9.40 4.25
N GLN A 42 -14.90 -9.11 3.43
CA GLN A 42 -13.58 -9.71 3.61
C GLN A 42 -12.92 -9.11 4.84
N ASN A 43 -12.92 -9.88 5.94
CA ASN A 43 -12.44 -9.41 7.22
C ASN A 43 -10.91 -9.51 7.34
N LEU A 44 -10.25 -8.35 7.40
CA LEU A 44 -8.81 -8.18 7.55
C LEU A 44 -8.38 -8.24 9.02
N ARG A 45 -8.67 -9.36 9.69
CA ARG A 45 -8.38 -9.55 11.12
C ARG A 45 -6.90 -9.28 11.45
N LYS A 46 -6.66 -8.57 12.55
CA LYS A 46 -5.31 -8.22 13.05
C LYS A 46 -4.44 -7.49 12.02
N ARG A 47 -5.04 -6.79 11.06
CA ARG A 47 -4.35 -5.95 10.06
C ARG A 47 -4.83 -4.51 10.18
N ILE A 48 -3.98 -3.59 9.72
CA ILE A 48 -4.27 -2.16 9.65
C ILE A 48 -4.29 -1.76 8.17
N LEU A 49 -5.29 -0.98 7.76
CA LEU A 49 -5.33 -0.41 6.42
C LEU A 49 -4.65 0.96 6.38
N LEU A 50 -3.72 1.13 5.44
CA LEU A 50 -3.04 2.39 5.15
C LEU A 50 -3.22 2.74 3.67
N PRO A 51 -3.29 4.04 3.31
CA PRO A 51 -3.13 4.46 1.93
C PRO A 51 -1.80 3.96 1.39
N ALA A 52 -1.82 3.38 0.18
CA ALA A 52 -0.59 2.94 -0.47
C ALA A 52 0.27 4.16 -0.83
N MET A 53 1.55 4.13 -0.44
CA MET A 53 2.50 5.17 -0.83
C MET A 53 2.75 5.12 -2.33
N SER A 54 2.70 6.28 -2.99
CA SER A 54 3.12 6.39 -4.38
C SER A 54 4.64 6.40 -4.48
N ASN A 55 5.18 5.71 -5.47
CA ASN A 55 6.58 5.81 -5.86
C ASN A 55 6.70 6.77 -7.06
N LEU A 56 7.14 8.00 -6.79
CA LEU A 56 7.17 9.09 -7.77
C LEU A 56 8.41 9.12 -8.67
N HIS A 57 9.44 8.34 -8.34
CA HIS A 57 10.70 8.36 -9.06
C HIS A 57 11.37 6.98 -9.04
N SER A 58 11.64 6.43 -10.23
CA SER A 58 12.28 5.13 -10.35
C SER A 58 13.09 5.02 -11.64
N HIS A 59 14.25 4.38 -11.54
CA HIS A 59 15.03 3.92 -12.68
C HIS A 59 15.07 2.39 -12.64
N SER A 60 14.13 1.73 -13.31
CA SER A 60 13.95 0.28 -13.19
C SER A 60 15.20 -0.52 -13.56
N LEU A 61 15.95 -0.09 -14.58
CA LEU A 61 17.18 -0.75 -15.02
C LEU A 61 18.29 -0.72 -13.96
N GLN A 62 18.37 0.36 -13.17
CA GLN A 62 19.39 0.47 -12.11
C GLN A 62 19.17 -0.54 -10.98
N ARG A 63 17.96 -1.11 -10.85
CA ARG A 63 17.70 -2.18 -9.87
C ARG A 63 18.57 -3.42 -10.13
N ALA A 64 18.84 -3.76 -11.39
CA ALA A 64 19.71 -4.87 -11.75
C ALA A 64 21.17 -4.63 -11.35
N MET A 65 21.58 -3.36 -11.21
CA MET A 65 22.93 -2.97 -10.81
C MET A 65 23.05 -2.66 -9.32
N SER A 66 21.94 -2.69 -8.56
CA SER A 66 21.92 -2.38 -7.13
C SER A 66 22.84 -3.35 -6.37
N GLY A 67 23.89 -2.83 -5.73
CA GLY A 67 24.89 -3.62 -5.02
C GLY A 67 26.15 -3.97 -5.84
N LEU A 68 26.15 -3.78 -7.15
CA LEU A 68 27.30 -4.07 -8.03
C LEU A 68 28.26 -2.88 -8.21
N THR A 69 27.83 -1.68 -7.83
CA THR A 69 28.58 -0.42 -7.99
C THR A 69 29.11 0.13 -6.65
N GLU A 70 29.04 -0.65 -5.57
CA GLU A 70 29.40 -0.19 -4.21
C GLU A 70 30.91 -0.10 -3.96
N LYS A 71 31.72 -0.71 -4.83
CA LYS A 71 33.18 -0.66 -4.74
C LYS A 71 33.79 -0.43 -6.11
N ARG A 72 34.80 0.44 -6.13
CA ARG A 72 35.67 0.62 -7.29
C ARG A 72 36.63 -0.56 -7.39
N LEU A 73 36.63 -1.26 -8.52
CA LEU A 73 37.63 -2.27 -8.84
C LEU A 73 38.69 -1.65 -9.76
N GLU A 74 39.94 -1.62 -9.27
CA GLU A 74 41.16 -1.09 -9.91
C GLU A 74 41.21 0.41 -10.31
N ARG A 75 42.45 0.91 -10.48
CA ARG A 75 42.76 2.36 -10.47
C ARG A 75 42.41 3.09 -11.77
N ARG A 76 42.15 2.38 -12.87
CA ARG A 76 41.75 2.97 -14.15
C ARG A 76 40.38 2.44 -14.55
N ASP A 77 39.39 3.29 -14.38
CA ASP A 77 38.13 3.22 -15.11
C ASP A 77 38.14 4.45 -16.04
N SER A 78 37.72 4.29 -17.30
CA SER A 78 37.71 5.37 -18.30
C SER A 78 36.35 6.07 -18.40
N PHE A 79 35.56 5.94 -17.34
CA PHE A 79 34.33 6.68 -17.07
C PHE A 79 34.41 7.30 -15.68
#